data_AF-A0A3C0BIY1-F1
#
_entry.id   AF-A0A3C0BIY1-F1
#
_cell.length_a   1.000
_cell.length_b   1.000
_cell.length_c   1.000
_cell.angle_alpha   90.00
_cell.angle_beta   90.00
_cell.angle_gamma   90.00
#
_symmetry.space_group_name_H-M   'P 1'
#
loop_
_entity.id
_entity.type
_entity.pdbx_description
1 polymer ?
#
loop_
_entity_poly.entity_id
_entity_poly.type
_entity_poly.pdbx_seq_one_letter_code
_entity_poly.pdbx_strand_id
1 'polypeptide(L)'
;IPAISIEGTEESTDERRGKGTYQRVMKAMHILSGHKLPFGISCCYTSHNVDYVATKQFFRDMVDMGAKFAWFFTYMPIGKAAVPELMCSAEQREKMYHHVHQMRREVPLFTMDFWNDG
;
A
#
# COMPACT_ATOMS: atom_id res chain seq x y z
N ILE A 1 4.96 -13.25 -9.91
CA ILE A 1 3.64 -12.78 -9.42
C ILE A 1 3.68 -11.26 -9.46
N PRO A 2 2.77 -10.57 -10.20
CA PRO A 2 2.81 -9.11 -10.31
C PRO A 2 2.41 -8.44 -8.98
N ALA A 3 2.97 -7.25 -8.75
CA ALA A 3 2.52 -6.33 -7.70
C ALA A 3 1.83 -5.13 -8.36
N ILE A 4 0.58 -4.86 -7.97
CA ILE A 4 -0.19 -3.73 -8.50
C ILE A 4 -0.14 -2.59 -7.48
N SER A 5 0.21 -1.39 -7.93
CA SER A 5 0.38 -0.28 -7.00
C SER A 5 -0.93 0.38 -6.61
N ILE A 6 -1.18 0.51 -5.31
CA ILE A 6 -2.35 1.18 -4.72
C ILE A 6 -1.92 1.87 -3.43
N GLU A 7 -2.30 3.14 -3.26
CA GLU A 7 -1.77 4.00 -2.19
C GLU A 7 -2.78 4.20 -1.05
N GLY A 8 -3.76 3.30 -0.92
CA GLY A 8 -4.88 3.42 0.00
C GLY A 8 -6.19 3.70 -0.73
N THR A 9 -6.69 4.93 -0.61
CA THR A 9 -7.99 5.36 -1.15
C THR A 9 -7.89 5.75 -2.63
N GLU A 10 -9.04 6.04 -3.25
CA GLU A 10 -9.09 6.63 -4.59
C GLU A 10 -8.38 7.97 -4.64
N GLU A 11 -8.60 8.82 -3.65
CA GLU A 11 -7.95 10.12 -3.52
C GLU A 11 -6.42 10.00 -3.46
N SER A 12 -5.88 9.20 -2.52
CA SER A 12 -4.43 9.07 -2.36
C SER A 12 -3.77 8.37 -3.56
N THR A 13 -4.47 7.42 -4.18
CA THR A 13 -3.97 6.73 -5.37
C THR A 13 -3.96 7.65 -6.58
N ASP A 14 -5.03 8.40 -6.82
CA ASP A 14 -5.14 9.29 -7.97
C ASP A 14 -4.24 10.54 -7.81
N GLU A 15 -4.06 11.06 -6.60
CA GLU A 15 -3.11 12.15 -6.31
C GLU A 15 -1.68 11.73 -6.70
N ARG A 16 -1.28 10.51 -6.35
CA ARG A 16 0.07 10.01 -6.59
C ARG A 16 0.30 9.44 -7.99
N ARG A 17 -0.71 8.84 -8.59
CA ARG A 17 -0.58 8.04 -9.83
C ARG A 17 -1.35 8.62 -11.02
N GLY A 18 -2.12 9.69 -10.80
CA GLY A 18 -2.94 10.36 -11.80
C GLY A 18 -4.39 9.91 -11.76
N LYS A 19 -5.28 10.85 -12.12
CA LYS A 19 -6.74 10.69 -12.09
C LYS A 19 -7.23 9.42 -12.82
N GLY A 20 -8.12 8.68 -12.16
CA GLY A 20 -8.71 7.44 -12.64
C GLY A 20 -7.80 6.22 -12.55
N THR A 21 -6.65 6.33 -11.87
CA THR A 21 -5.74 5.19 -11.72
C THR A 21 -6.29 4.19 -10.71
N TYR A 22 -6.90 4.66 -9.63
CA TYR A 22 -7.55 3.78 -8.66
C TYR A 22 -8.54 2.83 -9.33
N GLN A 23 -9.47 3.36 -10.12
CA GLN A 23 -10.48 2.54 -10.80
C GLN A 23 -9.87 1.53 -11.78
N ARG A 24 -8.78 1.89 -12.48
CA ARG A 24 -8.05 0.98 -13.37
C ARG A 24 -7.38 -0.14 -12.59
N VAL A 25 -6.74 0.18 -11.46
CA VAL A 25 -6.10 -0.78 -10.56
C VAL A 25 -7.12 -1.74 -9.96
N MET A 26 -8.24 -1.23 -9.46
CA MET A 26 -9.36 -2.02 -8.95
C MET A 26 -9.91 -2.99 -10.00
N LYS A 27 -10.12 -2.50 -11.22
CA LYS A 27 -10.54 -3.34 -12.35
C LYS A 27 -9.52 -4.43 -12.66
N ALA A 28 -8.22 -4.11 -12.66
CA ALA A 28 -7.17 -5.09 -12.91
C ALA A 28 -7.14 -6.19 -11.85
N MET A 29 -7.20 -5.82 -10.56
CA MET A 29 -7.25 -6.78 -9.44
C MET A 29 -8.49 -7.68 -9.53
N HIS A 30 -9.65 -7.10 -9.86
CA HIS A 30 -10.89 -7.88 -10.03
C HIS A 30 -10.77 -8.91 -11.16
N ILE A 31 -10.21 -8.52 -12.31
CA ILE A 31 -9.97 -9.44 -13.44
C ILE A 31 -9.03 -10.58 -13.03
N LEU A 32 -7.89 -10.26 -12.41
CA LEU A 32 -6.91 -11.28 -11.99
C LEU A 32 -7.52 -12.24 -10.97
N SER A 33 -8.23 -11.72 -9.97
CA SER A 33 -8.94 -12.50 -8.96
C SER A 33 -9.99 -13.42 -9.60
N GLY A 34 -10.81 -12.90 -10.52
CA GLY A 34 -11.83 -13.68 -11.26
C GLY A 34 -11.24 -14.82 -12.10
N HIS A 35 -10.03 -14.65 -12.62
CA HIS A 35 -9.29 -15.68 -13.36
C HIS A 35 -8.39 -16.56 -12.47
N LYS A 36 -8.45 -16.41 -11.14
CA LYS A 36 -7.60 -17.14 -10.17
C LYS A 36 -6.10 -16.95 -10.41
N LEU A 37 -5.70 -15.82 -10.99
CA LEU A 37 -4.29 -15.48 -11.21
C LEU A 37 -3.73 -14.80 -9.95
N PRO A 38 -2.63 -15.30 -9.37
CA PRO A 38 -2.07 -14.69 -8.17
C PRO A 38 -1.47 -13.32 -8.48
N PHE A 39 -1.68 -12.38 -7.56
CA PHE A 39 -1.06 -11.06 -7.56
C PHE A 39 -0.85 -10.59 -6.12
N GLY A 40 -0.04 -9.56 -5.94
CA GLY A 40 0.02 -8.78 -4.71
C GLY A 40 -0.13 -7.30 -5.01
N ILE A 41 0.05 -6.49 -3.98
CA ILE A 41 0.03 -5.04 -4.09
C ILE A 41 1.35 -4.42 -3.63
N SER A 42 1.66 -3.24 -4.15
CA SER A 42 2.67 -2.35 -3.58
C SER A 42 2.01 -1.06 -3.11
N CYS A 43 2.38 -0.59 -1.92
CA CYS A 43 1.85 0.62 -1.33
C CYS A 43 3.02 1.52 -0.88
N CYS A 44 3.08 2.71 -1.46
CA CYS A 44 3.93 3.79 -1.03
C CYS A 44 3.14 4.67 -0.05
N TYR A 45 3.49 4.56 1.24
CA TYR A 45 2.89 5.41 2.26
C TYR A 45 3.71 6.70 2.44
N THR A 46 2.98 7.76 2.75
CA THR A 46 3.39 9.17 2.85
C THR A 46 2.82 9.74 4.16
N SER A 47 3.23 10.95 4.53
CA SER A 47 2.62 11.68 5.64
C SER A 47 1.09 11.85 5.51
N HIS A 48 0.55 11.85 4.29
CA HIS A 48 -0.88 12.12 4.03
C HIS A 48 -1.77 10.87 4.10
N ASN A 49 -1.27 9.70 3.69
CA ASN A 49 -2.08 8.47 3.60
C ASN A 49 -1.76 7.43 4.68
N VAL A 50 -0.68 7.61 5.45
CA VAL A 50 -0.21 6.62 6.44
C VAL A 50 -1.30 6.27 7.47
N ASP A 51 -2.14 7.22 7.85
CA ASP A 51 -3.20 6.98 8.82
C ASP A 51 -4.28 6.02 8.33
N TYR A 52 -4.55 6.02 7.02
CA TYR A 52 -5.45 5.06 6.39
C TYR A 52 -4.75 3.73 6.07
N VAL A 53 -3.52 3.78 5.54
CA VAL A 53 -2.73 2.58 5.23
C VAL A 53 -2.47 1.76 6.48
N ALA A 54 -2.20 2.41 7.62
CA ALA A 54 -2.00 1.78 8.92
C ALA A 54 -3.33 1.43 9.64
N THR A 55 -4.37 1.05 8.90
CA THR A 55 -5.62 0.52 9.46
C THR A 55 -5.73 -0.97 9.19
N LYS A 56 -6.44 -1.70 10.06
CA LYS A 56 -6.78 -3.11 9.79
C LYS A 56 -7.72 -3.24 8.59
N GLN A 57 -8.55 -2.22 8.33
CA GLN A 57 -9.49 -2.20 7.20
C GLN A 57 -8.75 -2.27 5.87
N PHE A 58 -7.71 -1.45 5.67
CA PHE A 58 -6.91 -1.48 4.45
C PHE A 58 -6.37 -2.90 4.14
N PHE A 59 -5.83 -3.59 5.15
CA PHE A 59 -5.29 -4.94 4.96
C PHE A 59 -6.39 -5.96 4.64
N ARG A 60 -7.57 -5.84 5.25
CA ARG A 60 -8.73 -6.68 4.92
C ARG A 60 -9.21 -6.43 3.49
N ASP A 61 -9.32 -5.17 3.09
CA ASP A 61 -9.73 -4.80 1.73
C ASP A 61 -8.80 -5.44 0.68
N MET A 62 -7.49 -5.46 0.94
CA MET A 62 -6.52 -6.10 0.02
C MET A 62 -6.70 -7.62 -0.06
N VAL A 63 -6.98 -8.28 1.07
CA VAL A 63 -7.29 -9.72 1.09
C VAL A 63 -8.57 -9.99 0.32
N ASP A 64 -9.62 -9.21 0.56
CA ASP A 64 -10.94 -9.36 -0.07
C ASP A 64 -10.87 -9.14 -1.59
N MET A 65 -9.99 -8.25 -2.05
CA MET A 65 -9.69 -8.07 -3.47
C MET A 65 -8.93 -9.24 -4.09
N GLY A 66 -8.31 -10.10 -3.28
CA GLY A 66 -7.61 -11.31 -3.71
C GLY A 66 -6.08 -11.24 -3.64
N ALA A 67 -5.51 -10.15 -3.12
CA ALA A 67 -4.07 -9.98 -3.00
C ALA A 67 -3.46 -11.06 -2.10
N LYS A 68 -2.32 -11.62 -2.52
CA LYS A 68 -1.57 -12.64 -1.76
C LYS A 68 -0.45 -12.06 -0.91
N PHE A 69 0.04 -10.89 -1.29
CA PHE A 69 1.03 -10.15 -0.54
C PHE A 69 0.84 -8.64 -0.67
N ALA A 70 1.41 -7.90 0.29
CA ALA A 70 1.55 -6.45 0.22
C ALA A 70 2.99 -6.04 0.53
N TRP A 71 3.53 -5.16 -0.32
CA TRP A 71 4.86 -4.61 -0.16
C TRP A 71 4.78 -3.10 0.11
N PHE A 72 5.20 -2.70 1.30
CA PHE A 72 5.17 -1.32 1.78
C PHE A 72 6.50 -0.61 1.54
N PHE A 73 6.40 0.66 1.18
CA PHE A 73 7.50 1.58 0.97
C PHE A 73 7.19 2.91 1.64
N THR A 74 8.07 3.41 2.50
CA THR A 74 8.00 4.82 2.91
C THR A 74 8.37 5.70 1.71
N TYR A 75 7.66 6.80 1.52
CA TYR A 75 8.03 7.79 0.52
C TYR A 75 9.38 8.42 0.87
N MET A 76 10.29 8.43 -0.12
CA MET A 76 11.60 9.07 -0.04
C MET A 76 11.70 10.13 -1.13
N PRO A 77 11.91 11.43 -0.80
CA PRO A 77 11.97 12.49 -1.78
C PRO A 77 13.31 12.46 -2.51
N ILE A 78 13.32 11.86 -3.71
CA ILE A 78 14.49 11.76 -4.57
C ILE A 78 14.17 12.36 -5.94
N GLY A 79 15.09 13.18 -6.46
CA GLY A 79 15.00 13.77 -7.81
C GLY A 79 14.47 15.20 -7.85
N LYS A 80 14.38 15.75 -9.06
CA LYS A 80 14.11 17.18 -9.31
C LYS A 80 12.68 17.63 -8.93
N ALA A 81 11.72 16.72 -8.92
CA ALA A 81 10.32 16.96 -8.59
C ALA A 81 9.90 16.27 -7.29
N ALA A 82 10.86 16.09 -6.37
CA ALA A 82 10.59 15.53 -5.06
C ALA A 82 9.69 16.47 -4.25
N VAL A 83 8.82 15.90 -3.41
CA VAL A 83 7.85 16.62 -2.58
C VAL A 83 8.15 16.26 -1.11
N PRO A 84 9.09 16.95 -0.44
CA PRO A 84 9.52 16.62 0.92
C PRO A 84 8.38 16.60 1.94
N GLU A 85 7.31 17.33 1.70
CA GLU A 85 6.11 17.41 2.54
C GLU A 85 5.40 16.05 2.68
N LEU A 86 5.59 15.15 1.70
CA LEU A 86 5.06 13.78 1.73
C LEU A 86 5.89 12.82 2.58
N MET A 87 7.04 13.25 3.11
CA MET A 87 7.87 12.41 4.00
C MET A 87 7.13 12.12 5.30
N CYS A 88 7.12 10.84 5.69
CA CYS A 88 6.62 10.46 7.00
C CYS A 88 7.50 11.01 8.13
N SER A 89 6.86 11.44 9.23
CA SER A 89 7.55 11.73 10.48
C SER A 89 8.17 10.46 11.09
N ALA A 90 9.02 10.62 12.11
CA ALA A 90 9.54 9.47 12.86
C ALA A 90 8.41 8.63 13.47
N GLU A 91 7.42 9.29 14.09
CA GLU A 91 6.25 8.65 14.70
C GLU A 91 5.41 7.89 13.67
N GLN A 92 5.21 8.45 12.48
CA GLN A 92 4.46 7.78 11.40
C GLN A 92 5.20 6.54 10.88
N ARG A 93 6.53 6.58 10.81
CA ARG A 93 7.34 5.41 10.44
C ARG A 93 7.28 4.30 11.50
N GLU A 94 7.40 4.67 12.78
CA GLU A 94 7.27 3.74 13.90
C GLU A 94 5.87 3.10 13.96
N LYS A 95 4.82 3.90 13.71
CA LYS A 95 3.44 3.40 13.58
C LYS A 95 3.33 2.32 12.51
N MET A 96 3.91 2.54 11.33
CA MET A 96 3.92 1.53 10.26
C MET A 96 4.69 0.28 10.65
N TYR A 97 5.86 0.41 11.29
CA TYR A 97 6.64 -0.72 11.77
C TYR A 97 5.80 -1.64 12.68
N HIS A 98 5.18 -1.07 13.72
CA HIS A 98 4.35 -1.83 14.65
C HIS A 98 3.10 -2.42 13.99
N HIS A 99 2.42 -1.62 13.16
CA HIS A 99 1.18 -2.04 12.51
C HIS A 99 1.39 -3.18 11.52
N VAL A 100 2.41 -3.11 10.65
CA VAL A 100 2.72 -4.19 9.71
C VAL A 100 3.03 -5.49 10.46
N HIS A 101 3.82 -5.42 11.53
CA HIS A 101 4.13 -6.56 12.38
C HIS A 101 2.90 -7.17 13.07
N GLN A 102 1.98 -6.32 13.53
CA GLN A 102 0.72 -6.77 14.10
C GLN A 102 -0.15 -7.45 13.04
N MET A 103 -0.30 -6.85 11.85
CA MET A 103 -1.16 -7.37 10.80
C MET A 103 -0.71 -8.74 10.28
N ARG A 104 0.59 -9.07 10.30
CA ARG A 104 1.10 -10.42 9.99
C ARG A 104 0.47 -11.52 10.83
N ARG A 105 0.04 -11.19 12.06
CA ARG A 105 -0.56 -12.14 13.00
C ARG A 105 -2.09 -12.17 12.91
N GLU A 106 -2.69 -11.11 12.37
CA GLU A 106 -4.14 -10.90 12.43
C GLU A 106 -4.87 -11.02 11.10
N VAL A 107 -4.15 -10.84 9.99
CA VAL A 107 -4.72 -10.81 8.63
C VAL A 107 -3.92 -11.78 7.76
N PRO A 108 -4.58 -12.66 6.98
CA PRO A 108 -3.91 -13.63 6.12
C PRO A 108 -3.34 -12.98 4.84
N LEU A 109 -2.45 -12.00 5.02
CA LEU A 109 -1.76 -11.27 3.96
C LEU A 109 -0.26 -11.33 4.24
N PHE A 110 0.52 -11.83 3.27
CA PHE A 110 1.98 -11.82 3.40
C PHE A 110 2.51 -10.40 3.22
N THR A 111 3.03 -9.79 4.27
CA THR A 111 3.43 -8.37 4.24
C THR A 111 4.93 -8.21 4.34
N MET A 112 5.49 -7.35 3.51
CA MET A 112 6.89 -6.96 3.53
C MET A 112 6.95 -5.44 3.62
N ASP A 113 7.84 -4.91 4.44
CA ASP A 113 8.13 -3.49 4.56
C ASP A 113 9.60 -3.26 4.22
N PHE A 114 9.84 -2.58 3.10
CA PHE A 114 11.19 -2.40 2.55
C PHE A 114 12.15 -1.71 3.52
N TRP A 115 11.63 -0.85 4.40
CA TRP A 115 12.46 -0.03 5.29
C TRP A 115 12.48 -0.54 6.72
N ASN A 116 11.44 -1.27 7.13
CA ASN A 116 11.19 -1.62 8.52
C ASN A 116 11.45 -3.11 8.84
N ASP A 117 11.78 -3.94 7.86
CA ASP A 117 12.09 -5.38 8.05
C ASP A 117 13.59 -5.72 8.01
N GLY A 118 14.47 -4.71 8.01
CA GLY A 118 15.94 -4.87 7.95
C GLY A 118 16.63 -4.94 9.30
#